data_AF-A0A317Z365-F1
#
_entry.id   AF-A0A317Z365-F1
#
_cell.length_a   1.000
_cell.length_b   1.000
_cell.length_c   1.000
_cell.angle_alpha   90.00
_cell.angle_beta   90.00
_cell.angle_gamma   90.00
#
_symmetry.space_group_name_H-M   'P 1'
#
loop_
_entity.id
_entity.type
_entity.pdbx_description
1 polymer ?
#
loop_
_entity_poly.entity_id
_entity_poly.type
_entity_poly.pdbx_seq_one_letter_code
_entity_poly.pdbx_strand_id
1 'polypeptide(L)'
;MLFIFRCFVVILVFVGAVVKTETVWNTADVFMGLMAIVNIIAIIGLSNIAFAVMRDYQRQRKEGKRPIFRPENLEINLFGIESWGNAIHKNKKED
;
A
#
# COMPACT_ATOMS: atom_id res chain seq x y z
N MET A 1 16.07 -18.52 16.12
CA MET A 1 15.22 -17.94 15.04
C MET A 1 15.92 -18.00 13.68
N LEU A 2 16.97 -17.22 13.42
CA LEU A 2 17.64 -17.19 12.09
C LEU A 2 18.20 -18.54 11.63
N PHE A 3 18.75 -19.35 12.53
CA PHE A 3 19.26 -20.69 12.18
C PHE A 3 18.15 -21.63 11.67
N ILE A 4 16.96 -21.57 12.29
CA ILE A 4 15.80 -22.37 11.90
C ILE A 4 15.32 -21.97 10.49
N PHE A 5 15.22 -20.65 10.23
CA PHE A 5 14.88 -20.14 8.91
C PHE A 5 15.88 -20.62 7.84
N ARG A 6 17.19 -20.52 8.14
CA ARG A 6 18.24 -20.98 7.22
C ARG A 6 18.14 -22.49 6.94
N CYS A 7 17.94 -23.31 7.96
CA CYS A 7 17.73 -24.75 7.78
C CYS A 7 16.50 -25.04 6.91
N PHE A 8 15.40 -24.32 7.12
CA PHE A 8 14.18 -24.48 6.35
C PHE A 8 14.37 -24.11 4.87
N VAL A 9 15.06 -23.01 4.59
CA VAL A 9 15.40 -22.58 3.22
C VAL A 9 16.27 -23.62 2.53
N VAL A 10 17.30 -24.16 3.21
CA VAL A 10 18.17 -25.18 2.61
C VAL A 10 17.39 -26.45 2.23
N ILE A 11 16.48 -26.91 3.11
CA ILE A 11 15.63 -28.06 2.83
C ILE A 11 14.69 -27.78 1.64
N LEU A 12 14.06 -26.60 1.60
CA LEU A 12 13.18 -26.19 0.49
C LEU A 12 13.93 -26.14 -0.85
N VAL A 13 15.16 -25.62 -0.86
CA VAL A 13 15.99 -25.57 -2.08
C VAL A 13 16.35 -26.99 -2.54
N PHE A 14 16.72 -27.88 -1.62
CA PHE A 14 17.01 -29.28 -1.95
C PHE A 14 15.78 -30.00 -2.51
N VAL A 15 14.62 -29.84 -1.87
CA VAL A 15 13.34 -30.39 -2.36
C VAL A 15 13.00 -29.82 -3.74
N GLY A 16 13.14 -28.50 -3.93
CA GLY A 16 12.90 -27.84 -5.21
C GLY A 16 13.80 -28.32 -6.34
N ALA A 17 15.02 -28.78 -6.04
CA ALA A 17 15.95 -29.34 -7.04
C ALA A 17 15.55 -30.75 -7.51
N VAL A 18 14.79 -31.51 -6.70
CA VAL A 18 14.36 -32.88 -7.01
C VAL A 18 12.94 -32.93 -7.59
N VAL A 19 12.10 -31.96 -7.24
CA VAL A 19 10.72 -31.84 -7.73
C VAL A 19 10.69 -31.44 -9.21
N LYS A 20 9.67 -31.91 -9.95
CA LYS A 20 9.45 -31.52 -11.34
C LYS A 20 9.27 -30.00 -11.46
N THR A 21 9.91 -29.42 -12.45
CA THR A 21 9.82 -27.99 -12.78
C THR A 21 8.38 -27.49 -12.83
N GLU A 22 7.47 -28.22 -13.49
CA GLU A 22 6.05 -27.89 -13.59
C GLU A 22 5.35 -27.77 -12.22
N THR A 23 5.65 -28.67 -11.28
CA THR A 23 5.07 -28.62 -9.94
C THR A 23 5.55 -27.39 -9.15
N VAL A 24 6.82 -26.99 -9.33
CA VAL A 24 7.37 -25.78 -8.71
C VAL A 24 6.69 -24.53 -9.28
N TRP A 25 6.52 -24.46 -10.60
CA TRP A 25 5.83 -23.33 -11.25
C TRP A 25 4.36 -23.25 -10.84
N ASN A 26 3.62 -24.36 -10.87
CA ASN A 26 2.22 -24.38 -10.43
C ASN A 26 2.07 -23.93 -8.97
N THR A 27 3.02 -24.31 -8.10
CA THR A 27 3.03 -23.87 -6.71
C THR A 27 3.33 -22.38 -6.59
N ALA A 28 4.31 -21.88 -7.34
CA ALA A 28 4.67 -20.46 -7.39
C ALA A 28 3.50 -19.60 -7.90
N ASP A 29 2.78 -20.06 -8.93
CA ASP A 29 1.63 -19.37 -9.50
C ASP A 29 0.48 -19.25 -8.50
N VAL A 30 0.23 -20.28 -7.67
CA VAL A 30 -0.76 -20.23 -6.58
C VAL A 30 -0.37 -19.17 -5.54
N PHE A 31 0.89 -19.13 -5.11
CA PHE A 31 1.34 -18.12 -4.14
C PHE A 31 1.32 -16.71 -4.74
N MET A 32 1.66 -16.56 -6.02
CA MET A 32 1.56 -15.30 -6.75
C MET A 32 0.10 -14.82 -6.81
N GLY A 33 -0.82 -15.72 -7.13
CA GLY A 33 -2.26 -15.46 -7.12
C GLY A 33 -2.76 -15.04 -5.73
N LEU A 34 -2.36 -15.76 -4.68
CA LEU A 34 -2.74 -15.43 -3.30
C LEU A 34 -2.27 -14.03 -2.90
N MET A 35 -1.02 -13.68 -3.20
CA MET A 35 -0.47 -12.36 -2.93
C MET A 35 -1.23 -11.26 -3.68
N ALA A 36 -1.52 -11.50 -4.96
CA ALA A 36 -2.29 -10.58 -5.79
C ALA A 36 -3.71 -10.40 -5.24
N ILE A 37 -4.40 -11.47 -4.85
CA ILE A 37 -5.76 -11.42 -4.28
C ILE A 37 -5.78 -10.54 -3.02
N VAL A 38 -4.85 -10.76 -2.08
CA VAL A 38 -4.78 -9.95 -0.85
C VAL A 38 -4.58 -8.46 -1.19
N ASN A 39 -3.69 -8.16 -2.13
CA ASN A 39 -3.45 -6.79 -2.56
C ASN A 39 -4.67 -6.16 -3.25
N ILE A 40 -5.36 -6.90 -4.11
CA ILE A 40 -6.57 -6.44 -4.80
C ILE A 40 -7.69 -6.15 -3.80
N ILE A 41 -7.90 -7.02 -2.80
CA ILE A 41 -8.87 -6.79 -1.74
C ILE A 41 -8.55 -5.49 -0.98
N ALA A 42 -7.28 -5.27 -0.66
CA ALA A 42 -6.84 -4.03 -0.02
C ALA A 42 -7.10 -2.79 -0.90
N ILE A 43 -6.78 -2.86 -2.20
CA ILE A 43 -7.04 -1.76 -3.14
C ILE A 43 -8.54 -1.47 -3.25
N ILE A 44 -9.39 -2.50 -3.34
CA ILE A 44 -10.84 -2.33 -3.39
C ILE A 44 -11.34 -1.67 -2.11
N GLY A 45 -10.88 -2.10 -0.94
CA GLY A 45 -11.23 -1.48 0.35
C GLY A 45 -10.78 -0.02 0.46
N LEU A 46 -9.60 0.33 -0.07
CA LEU A 46 -9.07 1.69 -0.08
C LEU A 46 -9.59 2.55 -1.25
N SER A 47 -10.24 1.96 -2.24
CA SER A 47 -10.58 2.61 -3.51
C SER A 47 -11.37 3.91 -3.31
N ASN A 48 -12.36 3.90 -2.40
CA ASN A 48 -13.17 5.09 -2.11
C ASN A 48 -12.32 6.27 -1.61
N ILE A 49 -11.38 6.00 -0.70
CA ILE A 49 -10.44 7.01 -0.18
C ILE A 49 -9.48 7.45 -1.29
N ALA A 50 -8.91 6.49 -2.02
CA ALA A 50 -7.97 6.78 -3.11
C ALA A 50 -8.59 7.68 -4.20
N PHE A 51 -9.84 7.43 -4.60
CA PHE A 51 -10.55 8.26 -5.56
C PHE A 51 -10.85 9.66 -5.01
N ALA A 52 -11.27 9.79 -3.76
CA ALA A 52 -11.52 11.10 -3.15
C ALA A 52 -10.25 11.95 -3.09
N VAL A 53 -9.14 11.37 -2.63
CA VAL A 53 -7.82 12.05 -2.60
C VAL A 53 -7.34 12.39 -4.00
N MET A 54 -7.51 11.49 -4.97
CA MET A 54 -7.12 11.73 -6.35
C MET A 54 -7.90 12.91 -6.97
N ARG A 55 -9.21 13.01 -6.70
CA ARG A 55 -10.04 14.13 -7.18
C ARG A 55 -9.60 15.45 -6.60
N ASP A 56 -9.30 15.49 -5.30
CA ASP A 56 -8.77 16.69 -4.64
C ASP A 56 -7.41 17.09 -5.23
N TYR A 57 -6.49 16.14 -5.39
CA TYR A 57 -5.20 16.36 -6.03
C TYR A 57 -5.36 16.92 -7.46
N GLN A 58 -6.22 16.31 -8.27
CA GLN A 58 -6.48 16.77 -9.64
C GLN A 58 -7.08 18.17 -9.68
N ARG A 59 -7.99 18.50 -8.75
CA ARG A 59 -8.56 19.85 -8.60
C ARG A 59 -7.46 20.86 -8.29
N GLN A 60 -6.65 20.62 -7.28
CA GLN A 60 -5.55 21.52 -6.89
C GLN A 60 -4.54 21.72 -8.02
N ARG A 61 -4.19 20.64 -8.75
CA ARG A 61 -3.29 20.69 -9.90
C ARG A 61 -3.88 21.49 -11.07
N LYS A 62 -5.19 21.37 -11.34
CA LYS A 62 -5.87 22.14 -12.39
C LYS A 62 -5.96 23.64 -12.06
N GLU A 63 -6.03 23.98 -10.78
CA GLU A 63 -6.01 25.38 -10.30
C GLU A 63 -4.61 26.02 -10.38
N GLY A 64 -3.60 25.30 -10.89
CA GLY A 64 -2.22 25.80 -10.99
C GLY A 64 -1.52 25.93 -9.62
N LYS A 65 -2.13 25.42 -8.55
CA LYS A 65 -1.56 25.42 -7.20
C LYS A 65 -0.63 24.24 -7.02
N ARG A 66 0.29 24.34 -6.06
CA ARG A 66 1.04 23.18 -5.57
C ARG A 66 0.07 22.30 -4.78
N PRO A 67 -0.19 21.05 -5.19
CA PRO A 67 -1.15 20.19 -4.51
C PRO A 67 -0.61 19.82 -3.12
N ILE A 68 -1.37 20.16 -2.08
CA ILE A 68 -1.09 19.84 -0.68
C ILE A 68 -2.25 18.99 -0.17
N PHE A 69 -1.93 17.79 0.31
CA PHE A 69 -2.94 16.93 0.94
C PHE A 69 -3.38 17.55 2.27
N ARG A 70 -4.68 17.85 2.38
CA ARG A 70 -5.31 18.36 3.59
C ARG A 70 -6.54 17.50 3.88
N PRO A 71 -6.54 16.68 4.94
CA PRO A 71 -7.66 15.80 5.25
C PRO A 71 -8.94 16.60 5.54
N GLU A 72 -8.82 17.85 5.98
CA GLU A 72 -9.97 18.72 6.26
C GLU A 72 -10.76 19.12 5.00
N ASN A 73 -10.14 19.06 3.82
CA ASN A 73 -10.76 19.42 2.54
C ASN A 73 -11.54 18.26 1.90
N LEU A 74 -11.56 17.09 2.53
CA LEU A 74 -12.18 15.87 2.02
C LEU A 74 -13.47 15.58 2.78
N GLU A 75 -14.58 15.46 2.06
CA GLU A 75 -15.90 15.09 2.62
C GLU A 75 -16.02 13.56 2.84
N ILE A 76 -14.94 12.91 3.28
CA ILE A 76 -14.90 11.47 3.55
C ILE A 76 -14.28 11.18 4.92
N ASN A 77 -14.76 10.15 5.60
CA ASN A 77 -14.15 9.71 6.86
C ASN A 77 -12.84 8.98 6.56
N LEU A 78 -11.71 9.60 6.90
CA LEU A 78 -10.41 8.94 6.85
C LEU A 78 -10.16 8.22 8.18
N PHE A 79 -10.38 6.90 8.19
CA PHE A 79 -10.18 6.07 9.38
C PHE A 79 -8.68 5.95 9.71
N GLY A 80 -8.31 6.23 10.97
CA GLY A 80 -6.95 6.00 11.46
C GLY A 80 -5.88 6.98 10.95
N ILE A 81 -6.25 8.18 10.49
CA ILE A 81 -5.26 9.23 10.22
C ILE A 81 -4.68 9.74 11.54
N GLU A 82 -3.43 9.38 11.80
CA GLU A 82 -2.68 9.83 12.98
C GLU A 82 -1.65 10.90 12.62
N SER A 83 -1.11 10.86 11.40
CA SER A 83 0.05 11.66 11.00
C SER A 83 -0.16 12.42 9.70
N TRP A 84 -1.31 13.08 9.52
CA TRP A 84 -1.56 14.13 8.52
C TRP A 84 -2.77 14.95 9.01
N GLY A 85 -2.65 16.27 9.11
CA GLY A 85 -3.70 17.13 9.70
C GLY A 85 -3.27 17.77 11.03
N ASN A 86 -3.60 19.05 11.19
CA ASN A 86 -3.19 19.97 12.26
C ASN A 86 -1.69 20.00 12.65
N ALA A 87 -0.82 20.31 11.67
CA ALA A 87 0.30 21.20 11.99
C ALA A 87 -0.24 22.64 12.01
N ILE A 88 -0.47 23.12 13.23
CA ILE A 88 -0.55 24.55 13.56
C ILE A 88 0.67 25.25 12.94
N HIS A 89 0.52 25.82 11.75
CA HIS A 89 1.17 27.10 11.46
C HIS A 89 0.21 28.19 11.94
N LYS A 90 0.10 28.30 13.28
CA LYS A 90 -0.31 29.55 13.92
C LYS A 90 0.68 30.60 13.45
N ASN A 91 0.15 31.69 12.91
CA ASN A 91 0.77 32.99 12.72
C ASN A 91 2.06 33.05 11.89
N LYS A 92 1.89 33.53 10.65
CA LYS A 92 2.56 34.79 10.27
C LYS A 92 1.54 35.75 9.67
N LYS A 93 0.63 36.23 10.51
CA LYS A 93 0.24 37.64 10.52
C LYS A 93 1.06 38.25 11.66
N GLU A 94 2.14 38.92 11.31
CA GLU A 94 2.81 39.95 12.11
C GLU A 94 3.76 40.65 11.12
N ASP A 95 3.33 41.88 10.81
CA ASP A 95 3.96 43.01 10.09
C ASP A 95 4.37 42.87 8.61
#